data_AF-A0A4Q0AI44-F1
#
_entry.id   AF-A0A4Q0AI44-F1
#
_cell.length_a   1.000
_cell.length_b   1.000
_cell.length_c   1.000
_cell.angle_alpha   90.00
_cell.angle_beta   90.00
_cell.angle_gamma   90.00
#
_symmetry.space_group_name_H-M   'P 1'
#
loop_
_entity.id
_entity.type
_entity.pdbx_description
1 polymer ?
#
loop_
_entity_poly.entity_id
_entity_poly.type
_entity_poly.pdbx_seq_one_letter_code
_entity_poly.pdbx_strand_id
1 'polypeptide(L)'
;MSEYSFEFGTLPEHEKALLAEFERVSLNARGEPLTWGTTPLVNTPEVVLQQNDVKSQIAALFENGNIPRYVSKNLAEYIAVLNMSRTYNRENHNRNSYAYRGKTDLDGVPLEAQEVINRALMGFASPAELLLIARNLEIPTIELASLTHPYGQRIEMLEPMRAAVNDAVDIFGGQRVIDQMPVYTVKGSDNPHDPTIMEGIHTTRKRIIGVLPDTTELMERSSFVLLVNNLPKEVTDKIRLVSYGATWADEVLHSQDLDVLIPVLLEENVYDTAIPISTTVVAINPILEKRLLSGDAMRERNRQYIDAHQRKI
;
A
#
# COMPACT_ATOMS: atom_id res chain seq x y z
N MET A 1 8.57 6.65 -58.57
CA MET A 1 8.04 6.39 -57.22
C MET A 1 9.02 5.43 -56.56
N SER A 2 9.88 5.93 -55.67
CA SER A 2 10.80 5.08 -54.92
C SER A 2 10.07 4.54 -53.70
N GLU A 3 9.93 3.22 -53.62
CA GLU A 3 9.50 2.53 -52.41
C GLU A 3 10.58 2.73 -51.34
N TYR A 4 10.28 3.56 -50.34
CA TYR A 4 11.02 3.59 -49.09
C TYR A 4 10.58 2.38 -48.26
N SER A 5 11.31 1.27 -48.38
CA SER A 5 11.28 0.23 -47.36
C SER A 5 12.09 0.73 -46.17
N PHE A 6 11.41 1.18 -45.12
CA PHE A 6 12.03 1.35 -43.81
C PHE A 6 12.43 -0.05 -43.32
N GLU A 7 13.70 -0.41 -43.49
CA GLU A 7 14.29 -1.52 -42.75
C GLU A 7 14.31 -1.12 -41.27
N PHE A 8 13.39 -1.67 -40.48
CA PHE A 8 13.55 -1.67 -39.04
C PHE A 8 14.84 -2.45 -38.74
N GLY A 9 15.90 -1.72 -38.40
CA GLY A 9 17.09 -2.32 -37.82
C GLY A 9 16.67 -3.24 -36.68
N THR A 10 17.13 -4.48 -36.72
CA THR A 10 16.87 -5.46 -35.67
C THR A 10 17.27 -4.86 -34.32
N LEU A 11 16.30 -4.65 -33.44
CA LEU A 11 16.55 -4.15 -32.09
C LEU A 11 17.63 -5.02 -31.41
N PRO A 12 18.57 -4.43 -30.66
CA PRO A 12 19.47 -5.18 -29.80
C PRO A 12 18.73 -6.21 -28.93
N GLU A 13 19.32 -7.38 -28.69
CA GLU A 13 18.66 -8.47 -27.94
C GLU A 13 18.17 -8.07 -26.54
N HIS A 14 18.86 -7.14 -25.88
CA HIS A 14 18.43 -6.62 -24.59
C HIS A 14 17.16 -5.75 -24.67
N GLU A 15 16.98 -4.99 -25.75
CA GLU A 15 15.77 -4.20 -26.00
C GLU A 15 14.58 -5.09 -26.35
N LYS A 16 14.81 -6.19 -27.11
CA LYS A 16 13.78 -7.20 -27.39
C LYS A 16 13.29 -7.90 -26.12
N ALA A 17 14.22 -8.29 -25.25
CA ALA A 17 13.89 -8.93 -23.97
C ALA A 17 13.09 -7.99 -23.07
N LEU A 18 13.46 -6.71 -23.04
CA LEU A 18 12.76 -5.68 -22.28
C LEU A 18 11.34 -5.44 -22.83
N LEU A 19 11.18 -5.33 -24.15
CA LEU A 19 9.87 -5.20 -24.81
C LEU A 19 8.94 -6.38 -24.51
N ALA A 20 9.45 -7.61 -24.59
CA ALA A 20 8.67 -8.79 -24.25
C ALA A 20 8.23 -8.80 -22.77
N GLU A 21 9.07 -8.28 -21.86
CA GLU A 21 8.70 -8.10 -20.46
C GLU A 21 7.60 -7.03 -20.30
N PHE A 22 7.68 -5.92 -21.05
CA PHE A 22 6.66 -4.87 -21.08
C PHE A 22 5.31 -5.36 -21.62
N GLU A 23 5.30 -6.11 -22.71
CA GLU A 23 4.09 -6.73 -23.25
C GLU A 23 3.44 -7.65 -22.23
N ARG A 24 4.25 -8.49 -21.56
CA ARG A 24 3.76 -9.43 -20.55
C ARG A 24 3.14 -8.74 -19.34
N VAL A 25 3.75 -7.66 -18.83
CA VAL A 25 3.17 -6.92 -17.70
C VAL A 25 1.94 -6.12 -18.09
N SER A 26 1.80 -5.73 -19.36
CA SER A 26 0.66 -4.94 -19.84
C SER A 26 -0.69 -5.68 -19.77
N LEU A 27 -0.64 -7.01 -19.70
CA LEU A 27 -1.79 -7.91 -19.54
C LEU A 27 -2.29 -7.99 -18.09
N ASN A 28 -1.50 -7.54 -17.12
CA ASN A 28 -1.92 -7.52 -15.72
C ASN A 28 -3.07 -6.52 -15.54
N ALA A 29 -4.09 -6.95 -14.79
CA ALA A 29 -5.27 -6.12 -14.58
C ALA A 29 -4.89 -4.78 -13.94
N ARG A 30 -5.57 -3.72 -14.37
CA ARG A 30 -5.46 -2.38 -13.80
C ARG A 30 -6.74 -2.08 -13.05
N GLY A 31 -6.61 -1.53 -11.86
CA GLY A 31 -7.70 -0.83 -11.23
C GLY A 31 -7.66 0.64 -11.61
N GLU A 32 -8.65 1.37 -11.14
CA GLU A 32 -8.72 2.82 -11.23
C GLU A 32 -8.47 3.39 -9.84
N PRO A 33 -7.95 4.62 -9.69
CA PRO A 33 -7.77 5.24 -8.37
C PRO A 33 -9.03 5.23 -7.50
N LEU A 34 -10.21 5.22 -8.13
CA LEU A 34 -11.52 5.13 -7.48
C LEU A 34 -12.00 3.71 -7.21
N THR A 35 -11.36 2.67 -7.75
CA THR A 35 -11.56 1.28 -7.35
C THR A 35 -10.37 0.86 -6.50
N TRP A 36 -9.35 0.28 -7.07
CA TRP A 36 -8.09 0.04 -6.39
C TRP A 36 -6.96 0.56 -7.27
N GLY A 37 -5.94 1.13 -6.65
CA GLY A 37 -4.84 1.73 -7.40
C GLY A 37 -3.67 2.04 -6.49
N THR A 38 -2.57 2.50 -7.07
CA THR A 38 -1.43 2.96 -6.31
C THR A 38 -1.46 4.47 -6.14
N THR A 39 -0.90 4.95 -5.03
CA THR A 39 -0.48 6.33 -4.90
C THR A 39 0.54 6.67 -6.00
N PRO A 40 0.45 7.86 -6.62
CA PRO A 40 1.42 8.34 -7.60
C PRO A 40 2.86 8.40 -7.04
N LEU A 41 3.85 8.23 -7.92
CA LEU A 41 5.27 8.28 -7.56
C LEU A 41 5.83 9.71 -7.47
N VAL A 42 5.13 10.68 -8.07
CA VAL A 42 5.55 12.10 -8.14
C VAL A 42 4.44 13.04 -7.68
N ASN A 43 4.77 14.33 -7.59
CA ASN A 43 3.85 15.38 -7.16
C ASN A 43 3.87 16.57 -8.13
N THR A 44 3.67 16.29 -9.42
CA THR A 44 3.52 17.34 -10.44
C THR A 44 2.17 18.05 -10.26
N PRO A 45 1.99 19.28 -10.77
CA PRO A 45 0.70 19.98 -10.68
C PRO A 45 -0.48 19.17 -11.22
N GLU A 46 -0.27 18.43 -12.31
CA GLU A 46 -1.27 17.54 -12.91
C GLU A 46 -1.67 16.41 -11.95
N VAL A 47 -0.68 15.72 -11.37
CA VAL A 47 -0.91 14.66 -10.37
C VAL A 47 -1.64 15.22 -9.14
N VAL A 48 -1.27 16.42 -8.67
CA VAL A 48 -1.95 17.05 -7.53
C VAL A 48 -3.42 17.28 -7.82
N LEU A 49 -3.76 17.81 -9.01
CA LEU A 49 -5.15 18.03 -9.41
C LEU A 49 -5.94 16.72 -9.47
N GLN A 50 -5.39 15.69 -10.09
CA GLN A 50 -5.99 14.37 -10.14
C GLN A 50 -6.20 13.78 -8.74
N GLN A 51 -5.20 13.86 -7.86
CA GLN A 51 -5.28 13.29 -6.51
C GLN A 51 -6.26 14.07 -5.62
N ASN A 52 -6.45 15.36 -5.84
CA ASN A 52 -7.48 16.12 -5.13
C ASN A 52 -8.90 15.63 -5.47
N ASP A 53 -9.14 15.27 -6.73
CA ASP A 53 -10.42 14.67 -7.14
C ASP A 53 -10.61 13.30 -6.48
N VAL A 54 -9.60 12.41 -6.57
CA VAL A 54 -9.64 11.09 -5.91
C VAL A 54 -9.89 11.22 -4.40
N LYS A 55 -9.17 12.12 -3.72
CA LYS A 55 -9.35 12.38 -2.28
C LYS A 55 -10.75 12.87 -1.95
N SER A 56 -11.33 13.74 -2.78
CA SER A 56 -12.69 14.24 -2.56
C SER A 56 -13.72 13.12 -2.68
N GLN A 57 -13.58 12.25 -3.67
CA GLN A 57 -14.47 11.11 -3.84
C GLN A 57 -14.31 10.06 -2.73
N ILE A 58 -13.08 9.82 -2.27
CA ILE A 58 -12.83 8.96 -1.10
C ILE A 58 -13.40 9.57 0.18
N ALA A 59 -13.32 10.90 0.36
CA ALA A 59 -13.90 11.58 1.52
C ALA A 59 -15.42 11.40 1.59
N ALA A 60 -16.12 11.36 0.45
CA ALA A 60 -17.56 11.11 0.39
C ALA A 60 -17.97 9.78 1.03
N LEU A 61 -17.10 8.76 1.03
CA LEU A 61 -17.36 7.47 1.67
C LEU A 61 -17.50 7.57 3.21
N PHE A 62 -17.02 8.66 3.80
CA PHE A 62 -17.05 8.94 5.25
C PHE A 62 -18.11 9.98 5.64
N GLU A 63 -18.97 10.41 4.71
CA GLU A 63 -20.06 11.35 5.00
C GLU A 63 -21.23 10.67 5.72
N ASN A 64 -22.03 11.47 6.45
CA ASN A 64 -23.14 10.99 7.30
C ASN A 64 -24.14 10.05 6.62
N GLY A 65 -24.34 10.15 5.30
CA GLY A 65 -25.23 9.25 4.56
C GLY A 65 -24.68 7.82 4.40
N ASN A 66 -23.36 7.65 4.52
CA ASN A 66 -22.63 6.41 4.29
C ASN A 66 -22.10 5.77 5.58
N ILE A 67 -22.26 6.43 6.73
CA ILE A 67 -21.88 5.92 8.05
C ILE A 67 -22.99 4.99 8.58
N PRO A 68 -22.69 3.73 8.93
CA PRO A 68 -23.69 2.84 9.53
C PRO A 68 -24.21 3.34 10.87
N ARG A 69 -25.49 3.08 11.17
CA ARG A 69 -26.16 3.56 12.40
C ARG A 69 -25.52 3.09 13.71
N TYR A 70 -24.81 1.95 13.68
CA TYR A 70 -24.13 1.40 14.85
C TYR A 70 -22.79 2.09 15.15
N VAL A 71 -22.31 2.97 14.26
CA VAL A 71 -21.09 3.74 14.45
C VAL A 71 -21.46 5.09 15.05
N SER A 72 -20.92 5.39 16.23
CA SER A 72 -21.12 6.69 16.86
C SER A 72 -20.42 7.80 16.08
N LYS A 73 -20.83 9.05 16.30
CA LYS A 73 -20.22 10.22 15.66
C LYS A 73 -18.71 10.32 15.98
N ASN A 74 -18.33 10.11 17.24
CA ASN A 74 -16.94 10.17 17.68
C ASN A 74 -16.10 9.10 16.98
N LEU A 75 -16.62 7.87 16.90
CA LEU A 75 -15.94 6.76 16.24
C LEU A 75 -15.80 6.99 14.73
N ALA A 76 -16.83 7.56 14.09
CA ALA A 76 -16.77 7.90 12.67
C ALA A 76 -15.72 8.98 12.37
N GLU A 77 -15.63 10.02 13.20
CA GLU A 77 -14.58 11.06 13.11
C GLU A 77 -13.19 10.43 13.27
N TYR A 78 -13.01 9.53 14.24
CA TYR A 78 -11.77 8.80 14.42
C TYR A 78 -11.38 7.96 13.18
N ILE A 79 -12.32 7.20 12.63
CA ILE A 79 -12.12 6.38 11.43
C ILE A 79 -11.72 7.24 10.21
N ALA A 80 -12.36 8.41 10.03
CA ALA A 80 -12.02 9.34 8.96
C ALA A 80 -10.59 9.89 9.11
N VAL A 81 -10.21 10.31 10.33
CA VAL A 81 -8.85 10.80 10.65
C VAL A 81 -7.80 9.70 10.40
N LEU A 82 -8.08 8.45 10.79
CA LEU A 82 -7.20 7.32 10.52
C LEU A 82 -6.99 7.13 9.01
N ASN A 83 -8.04 7.18 8.20
CA ASN A 83 -7.92 7.06 6.75
C ASN A 83 -7.09 8.19 6.13
N MET A 84 -7.32 9.44 6.57
CA MET A 84 -6.53 10.59 6.12
C MET A 84 -5.04 10.42 6.44
N SER A 85 -4.72 10.09 7.70
CA SER A 85 -3.34 9.86 8.15
C SER A 85 -2.67 8.73 7.35
N ARG A 86 -3.39 7.63 7.13
CA ARG A 86 -2.88 6.51 6.33
C ARG A 86 -2.60 6.92 4.88
N THR A 87 -3.51 7.64 4.24
CA THR A 87 -3.34 8.07 2.85
C THR A 87 -2.14 9.00 2.71
N TYR A 88 -1.99 9.97 3.61
CA TYR A 88 -0.82 10.85 3.64
C TYR A 88 0.50 10.08 3.83
N ASN A 89 0.52 9.12 4.76
CA ASN A 89 1.71 8.31 5.02
C ASN A 89 2.09 7.43 3.83
N ARG A 90 1.11 6.82 3.15
CA ARG A 90 1.34 6.00 1.95
C ARG A 90 1.92 6.83 0.81
N GLU A 91 1.32 7.99 0.53
CA GLU A 91 1.82 8.93 -0.47
C GLU A 91 3.25 9.37 -0.20
N ASN A 92 3.56 9.76 1.04
CA ASN A 92 4.91 10.16 1.43
C ASN A 92 5.89 9.01 1.28
N HIS A 93 5.52 7.81 1.71
CA HIS A 93 6.39 6.64 1.62
C HIS A 93 6.70 6.29 0.17
N ASN A 94 5.69 6.28 -0.72
CA ASN A 94 5.88 5.95 -2.12
C ASN A 94 6.75 6.99 -2.84
N ARG A 95 6.49 8.28 -2.61
CA ARG A 95 7.31 9.38 -3.16
C ARG A 95 8.74 9.36 -2.64
N ASN A 96 8.94 9.15 -1.33
CA ASN A 96 10.27 9.09 -0.74
C ASN A 96 11.06 7.93 -1.34
N SER A 97 10.46 6.74 -1.39
CA SER A 97 11.10 5.57 -1.98
C SER A 97 11.49 5.80 -3.44
N TYR A 98 10.60 6.41 -4.24
CA TYR A 98 10.91 6.81 -5.62
C TYR A 98 12.05 7.85 -5.71
N ALA A 99 12.13 8.82 -4.79
CA ALA A 99 13.22 9.79 -4.72
C ALA A 99 14.57 9.14 -4.34
N TYR A 100 14.52 8.03 -3.59
CA TYR A 100 15.70 7.28 -3.14
C TYR A 100 16.13 6.14 -4.07
N ARG A 101 15.44 5.95 -5.19
CA ARG A 101 15.76 4.96 -6.22
C ARG A 101 17.25 4.94 -6.61
N GLY A 102 17.78 3.75 -6.90
CA GLY A 102 19.20 3.54 -7.21
C GLY A 102 19.60 3.99 -8.62
N LYS A 103 18.67 4.03 -9.57
CA LYS A 103 18.90 4.47 -10.95
C LYS A 103 17.97 5.64 -11.30
N THR A 104 18.53 6.69 -11.87
CA THR A 104 17.78 7.90 -12.26
C THR A 104 17.42 7.93 -13.73
N ASP A 105 18.22 7.27 -14.56
CA ASP A 105 18.18 7.41 -16.00
C ASP A 105 17.46 6.21 -16.61
N LEU A 106 16.61 6.50 -17.58
CA LEU A 106 15.86 5.53 -18.38
C LEU A 106 16.45 5.45 -19.80
N ASP A 107 17.75 5.72 -19.93
CA ASP A 107 18.41 5.73 -21.23
C ASP A 107 18.29 4.36 -21.90
N GLY A 108 17.81 4.35 -23.15
CA GLY A 108 17.54 3.11 -23.91
C GLY A 108 16.19 2.45 -23.61
N VAL A 109 15.28 3.10 -22.89
CA VAL A 109 13.94 2.56 -22.61
C VAL A 109 13.00 2.83 -23.81
N PRO A 110 12.39 1.77 -24.41
CA PRO A 110 11.48 1.90 -25.54
C PRO A 110 10.28 2.82 -25.26
N LEU A 111 9.62 3.33 -26.30
CA LEU A 111 8.49 4.26 -26.15
C LEU A 111 7.33 3.62 -25.36
N GLU A 112 7.06 2.34 -25.59
CA GLU A 112 6.04 1.54 -24.92
C GLU A 112 6.30 1.46 -23.40
N ALA A 113 7.57 1.47 -23.02
CA ALA A 113 7.99 1.49 -21.64
C ALA A 113 7.84 2.88 -21.00
N GLN A 114 7.99 3.96 -21.78
CA GLN A 114 7.70 5.32 -21.30
C GLN A 114 6.22 5.49 -20.93
N GLU A 115 5.30 4.86 -21.66
CA GLU A 115 3.88 4.88 -21.30
C GLU A 115 3.60 4.18 -19.96
N VAL A 116 4.26 3.05 -19.71
CA VAL A 116 4.18 2.31 -18.45
C VAL A 116 4.69 3.16 -17.28
N ILE A 117 5.82 3.84 -17.49
CA ILE A 117 6.38 4.79 -16.52
C ILE A 117 5.39 5.92 -16.26
N ASN A 118 4.83 6.54 -17.30
CA ASN A 118 3.84 7.61 -17.14
C ASN A 118 2.61 7.15 -16.36
N ARG A 119 2.09 5.94 -16.64
CA ARG A 119 1.00 5.36 -15.84
C ARG A 119 1.38 5.23 -14.36
N ALA A 120 2.59 4.76 -14.04
CA ALA A 120 3.02 4.65 -12.65
C ALA A 120 3.22 6.01 -11.97
N LEU A 121 3.80 6.98 -12.68
CA LEU A 121 3.95 8.35 -12.20
C LEU A 121 2.60 8.98 -11.83
N MET A 122 1.53 8.62 -12.56
CA MET A 122 0.17 9.13 -12.39
C MET A 122 -0.73 8.23 -11.50
N GLY A 123 -0.22 7.09 -11.03
CA GLY A 123 -0.97 6.16 -10.17
C GLY A 123 -1.95 5.20 -10.87
N PHE A 124 -1.79 5.00 -12.19
CA PHE A 124 -2.63 4.13 -13.03
C PHE A 124 -1.97 2.82 -13.46
N ALA A 125 -0.71 2.59 -13.07
CA ALA A 125 -0.03 1.35 -13.39
C ALA A 125 -0.62 0.16 -12.63
N SER A 126 -0.65 -1.00 -13.30
CA SER A 126 -0.93 -2.29 -12.68
C SER A 126 0.17 -2.70 -11.69
N PRO A 127 -0.10 -3.64 -10.77
CA PRO A 127 0.92 -4.22 -9.90
C PRO A 127 2.15 -4.74 -10.66
N ALA A 128 1.97 -5.41 -11.80
CA ALA A 128 3.09 -5.93 -12.59
C ALA A 128 3.92 -4.81 -13.24
N GLU A 129 3.27 -3.77 -13.75
CA GLU A 129 3.95 -2.58 -14.27
C GLU A 129 4.77 -1.86 -13.18
N LEU A 130 4.23 -1.75 -11.96
CA LEU A 130 4.92 -1.16 -10.82
C LEU A 130 6.14 -1.98 -10.38
N LEU A 131 6.04 -3.31 -10.36
CA LEU A 131 7.18 -4.20 -10.10
C LEU A 131 8.27 -4.04 -11.16
N LEU A 132 7.89 -3.95 -12.44
CA LEU A 132 8.84 -3.73 -13.52
C LEU A 132 9.63 -2.43 -13.34
N ILE A 133 8.92 -1.34 -13.04
CA ILE A 133 9.53 -0.03 -12.79
C ILE A 133 10.41 -0.07 -11.54
N ALA A 134 9.94 -0.68 -10.46
CA ALA A 134 10.70 -0.79 -9.23
C ALA A 134 12.03 -1.54 -9.44
N ARG A 135 12.02 -2.63 -10.20
CA ARG A 135 13.22 -3.38 -10.56
C ARG A 135 14.18 -2.57 -11.44
N ASN A 136 13.65 -1.89 -12.47
CA ASN A 136 14.48 -1.13 -13.41
C ASN A 136 15.09 0.11 -12.78
N LEU A 137 14.35 0.81 -11.92
CA LEU A 137 14.80 2.02 -11.24
C LEU A 137 15.48 1.74 -9.90
N GLU A 138 15.46 0.49 -9.43
CA GLU A 138 15.91 0.10 -8.09
C GLU A 138 15.19 0.89 -6.98
N ILE A 139 13.85 0.94 -7.07
CA ILE A 139 13.00 1.51 -6.03
C ILE A 139 12.91 0.47 -4.89
N PRO A 140 13.34 0.80 -3.66
CA PRO A 140 13.42 -0.17 -2.57
C PRO A 140 12.04 -0.65 -2.10
N THR A 141 11.06 0.26 -2.08
CA THR A 141 9.69 -0.03 -1.62
C THR A 141 8.67 0.63 -2.53
N ILE A 142 7.63 -0.08 -2.96
CA ILE A 142 6.60 0.50 -3.84
C ILE A 142 5.21 0.00 -3.43
N GLU A 143 4.24 0.91 -3.35
CA GLU A 143 2.84 0.52 -3.23
C GLU A 143 2.40 -0.08 -4.57
N LEU A 144 1.83 -1.30 -4.54
CA LEU A 144 1.34 -1.98 -5.73
C LEU A 144 -0.14 -1.75 -5.96
N ALA A 145 -0.91 -1.69 -4.88
CA ALA A 145 -2.34 -1.46 -4.93
C ALA A 145 -2.85 -1.03 -3.54
N SER A 146 -3.90 -0.23 -3.53
CA SER A 146 -4.62 0.15 -2.33
C SER A 146 -6.10 0.30 -2.63
N LEU A 147 -6.91 -0.20 -1.71
CA LEU A 147 -8.36 -0.06 -1.69
C LEU A 147 -8.77 0.58 -0.36
N THR A 148 -9.52 1.69 -0.44
CA THR A 148 -10.21 2.28 0.71
C THR A 148 -11.64 1.77 0.70
N HIS A 149 -12.03 1.09 1.78
CA HIS A 149 -13.28 0.34 1.88
C HIS A 149 -13.93 0.48 3.26
N PRO A 150 -14.20 1.72 3.72
CA PRO A 150 -14.72 1.96 5.06
C PRO A 150 -16.08 1.31 5.22
N TYR A 151 -16.34 0.70 6.39
CA TYR A 151 -17.65 0.10 6.71
C TYR A 151 -18.08 -1.03 5.75
N GLY A 152 -17.13 -1.63 5.03
CA GLY A 152 -17.39 -2.67 4.03
C GLY A 152 -17.82 -2.13 2.68
N GLN A 153 -17.87 -0.81 2.50
CA GLN A 153 -18.14 -0.21 1.20
C GLN A 153 -17.05 -0.63 0.22
N ARG A 154 -17.42 -1.02 -1.00
CA ARG A 154 -16.48 -1.34 -2.09
C ARG A 154 -15.62 -2.59 -1.82
N ILE A 155 -16.01 -3.41 -0.85
CA ILE A 155 -15.26 -4.63 -0.48
C ILE A 155 -15.22 -5.65 -1.62
N GLU A 156 -16.19 -5.62 -2.53
CA GLU A 156 -16.22 -6.44 -3.74
C GLU A 156 -15.00 -6.22 -4.65
N MET A 157 -14.32 -5.08 -4.51
CA MET A 157 -13.09 -4.76 -5.26
C MET A 157 -11.83 -5.40 -4.66
N LEU A 158 -11.91 -5.98 -3.46
CA LEU A 158 -10.76 -6.55 -2.75
C LEU A 158 -10.20 -7.79 -3.45
N GLU A 159 -11.06 -8.70 -3.89
CA GLU A 159 -10.62 -9.92 -4.57
C GLU A 159 -10.05 -9.64 -5.98
N PRO A 160 -10.65 -8.79 -6.82
CA PRO A 160 -10.02 -8.34 -8.06
C PRO A 160 -8.62 -7.73 -7.85
N MET A 161 -8.46 -6.89 -6.81
CA MET A 161 -7.15 -6.31 -6.46
C MET A 161 -6.14 -7.40 -6.09
N ARG A 162 -6.54 -8.37 -5.25
CA ARG A 162 -5.68 -9.50 -4.85
C ARG A 162 -5.30 -10.39 -6.02
N ALA A 163 -6.23 -10.66 -6.93
CA ALA A 163 -5.99 -11.42 -8.15
C ALA A 163 -4.94 -10.72 -9.02
N ALA A 164 -5.08 -9.41 -9.27
CA ALA A 164 -4.11 -8.65 -10.05
C ALA A 164 -2.69 -8.70 -9.45
N VAL A 165 -2.57 -8.64 -8.13
CA VAL A 165 -1.29 -8.76 -7.43
C VAL A 165 -0.72 -10.18 -7.52
N ASN A 166 -1.54 -11.21 -7.36
CA ASN A 166 -1.12 -12.60 -7.49
C ASN A 166 -0.68 -12.94 -8.92
N ASP A 167 -1.33 -12.36 -9.92
CA ASP A 167 -0.92 -12.46 -11.32
C ASP A 167 0.44 -11.79 -11.53
N ALA A 168 0.69 -10.65 -10.89
CA ALA A 168 1.99 -9.99 -10.94
C ALA A 168 3.10 -10.85 -10.32
N VAL A 169 2.84 -11.56 -9.22
CA VAL A 169 3.78 -12.56 -8.68
C VAL A 169 4.14 -13.61 -9.73
N ASP A 170 3.14 -14.18 -10.40
CA ASP A 170 3.34 -15.23 -11.41
C ASP A 170 4.10 -14.72 -12.63
N ILE A 171 3.75 -13.52 -13.11
CA ILE A 171 4.43 -12.86 -14.24
C ILE A 171 5.93 -12.74 -13.95
N PHE A 172 6.32 -12.39 -12.73
CA PHE A 172 7.73 -12.26 -12.33
C PHE A 172 8.37 -13.57 -11.86
N GLY A 173 7.68 -14.71 -12.00
CA GLY A 173 8.18 -16.02 -11.58
C GLY A 173 8.39 -16.13 -10.08
N GLY A 174 7.65 -15.35 -9.28
CA GLY A 174 7.67 -15.39 -7.83
C GLY A 174 6.92 -16.59 -7.25
N GLN A 175 7.12 -16.81 -5.97
CA GLN A 175 6.40 -17.82 -5.18
C GLN A 175 5.28 -17.14 -4.40
N ARG A 176 4.03 -17.59 -4.60
CA ARG A 176 2.88 -17.19 -3.77
C ARG A 176 3.01 -17.79 -2.37
N VAL A 177 2.63 -17.02 -1.36
CA VAL A 177 2.61 -17.44 0.05
C VAL A 177 1.15 -17.64 0.46
N ILE A 178 0.76 -18.89 0.66
CA ILE A 178 -0.64 -19.27 0.90
C ILE A 178 -0.89 -19.55 2.39
N ASP A 179 0.04 -20.25 3.06
CA ASP A 179 -0.17 -20.78 4.42
C ASP A 179 0.49 -19.96 5.53
N GLN A 180 0.86 -18.70 5.27
CA GLN A 180 1.43 -17.86 6.32
C GLN A 180 0.31 -17.29 7.20
N MET A 181 0.39 -17.59 8.50
CA MET A 181 -0.47 -16.97 9.50
C MET A 181 -0.28 -15.45 9.50
N PRO A 182 -1.37 -14.68 9.38
CA PRO A 182 -1.28 -13.23 9.41
C PRO A 182 -0.84 -12.73 10.79
N VAL A 183 -0.11 -11.62 10.80
CA VAL A 183 0.29 -10.92 12.02
C VAL A 183 -0.68 -9.79 12.31
N TYR A 184 -1.30 -9.83 13.49
CA TYR A 184 -2.18 -8.78 13.99
C TYR A 184 -1.41 -7.81 14.87
N THR A 185 -1.82 -6.55 14.86
CA THR A 185 -1.22 -5.54 15.74
C THR A 185 -2.22 -4.45 16.05
N VAL A 186 -2.39 -4.12 17.32
CA VAL A 186 -3.10 -2.92 17.78
C VAL A 186 -2.22 -1.69 17.56
N LYS A 187 -2.80 -0.62 17.02
CA LYS A 187 -2.09 0.63 16.69
C LYS A 187 -2.55 1.84 17.52
N GLY A 188 -3.71 1.76 18.15
CA GLY A 188 -4.29 2.84 18.93
C GLY A 188 -5.78 2.63 19.17
N SER A 189 -6.41 3.61 19.82
CA SER A 189 -7.85 3.69 20.05
C SER A 189 -8.37 5.10 19.79
N ASP A 190 -9.70 5.24 19.75
CA ASP A 190 -10.40 6.52 19.68
C ASP A 190 -10.25 7.34 20.97
N ASN A 191 -10.18 6.67 22.12
CA ASN A 191 -10.01 7.28 23.44
C ASN A 191 -8.82 6.67 24.20
N PRO A 192 -7.56 7.04 23.85
CA PRO A 192 -6.38 6.45 24.47
C PRO A 192 -6.23 6.82 25.95
N HIS A 193 -6.78 7.95 26.39
CA HIS A 193 -6.60 8.43 27.77
C HIS A 193 -7.68 7.94 28.74
N ASP A 194 -8.76 7.33 28.24
CA ASP A 194 -9.83 6.78 29.06
C ASP A 194 -10.36 5.47 28.45
N PRO A 195 -9.78 4.32 28.85
CA PRO A 195 -10.21 3.02 28.38
C PRO A 195 -11.68 2.71 28.70
N THR A 196 -12.29 3.36 29.69
CA THR A 196 -13.66 3.03 30.13
C THR A 196 -14.73 3.46 29.14
N ILE A 197 -14.46 4.55 28.40
CA ILE A 197 -15.35 5.09 27.36
C ILE A 197 -14.89 4.74 25.94
N MET A 198 -13.80 3.99 25.80
CA MET A 198 -13.27 3.57 24.51
C MET A 198 -14.31 2.78 23.71
N GLU A 199 -14.54 3.21 22.47
CA GLU A 199 -15.50 2.59 21.56
C GLU A 199 -14.79 1.72 20.52
N GLY A 200 -13.57 2.11 20.10
CA GLY A 200 -12.90 1.52 18.95
C GLY A 200 -11.40 1.30 19.13
N ILE A 201 -10.91 0.13 18.71
CA ILE A 201 -9.47 -0.20 18.66
C ILE A 201 -9.03 -0.33 17.21
N HIS A 202 -8.09 0.54 16.79
CA HIS A 202 -7.47 0.42 15.48
C HIS A 202 -6.49 -0.76 15.48
N THR A 203 -6.79 -1.73 14.63
CA THR A 203 -6.00 -2.93 14.45
C THR A 203 -5.56 -3.07 13.00
N THR A 204 -4.40 -3.69 12.80
CA THR A 204 -3.88 -4.00 11.46
C THR A 204 -3.57 -5.47 11.34
N ARG A 205 -3.86 -6.04 10.17
CA ARG A 205 -3.44 -7.37 9.75
C ARG A 205 -2.34 -7.23 8.71
N LYS A 206 -1.23 -7.95 8.86
CA LYS A 206 -0.17 -8.06 7.85
C LYS A 206 0.01 -9.51 7.41
N ARG A 207 0.21 -9.75 6.12
CA ARG A 207 0.59 -11.05 5.58
C ARG A 207 1.51 -10.88 4.37
N ILE A 208 2.50 -11.75 4.23
CA ILE A 208 3.24 -11.89 2.98
C ILE A 208 2.36 -12.70 2.04
N ILE A 209 2.20 -12.22 0.81
CA ILE A 209 1.37 -12.86 -0.22
C ILE A 209 2.22 -13.42 -1.36
N GLY A 210 3.46 -12.95 -1.51
CA GLY A 210 4.40 -13.50 -2.47
C GLY A 210 5.83 -13.04 -2.24
N VAL A 211 6.78 -13.80 -2.78
CA VAL A 211 8.20 -13.46 -2.79
C VAL A 211 8.75 -13.65 -4.20
N LEU A 212 9.40 -12.63 -4.74
CA LEU A 212 9.99 -12.66 -6.08
C LEU A 212 11.40 -13.29 -6.06
N PRO A 213 11.94 -13.71 -7.22
CA PRO A 213 13.28 -14.33 -7.30
C PRO A 213 14.42 -13.45 -6.77
N ASP A 214 14.24 -12.13 -6.79
CA ASP A 214 15.21 -11.15 -6.29
C ASP A 214 15.05 -10.83 -4.79
N THR A 215 14.32 -11.67 -4.06
CA THR A 215 13.96 -11.54 -2.63
C THR A 215 12.97 -10.41 -2.30
N THR A 216 12.38 -9.75 -3.30
CA THR A 216 11.33 -8.76 -3.06
C THR A 216 10.11 -9.43 -2.43
N GLU A 217 9.70 -8.97 -1.25
CA GLU A 217 8.53 -9.44 -0.53
C GLU A 217 7.32 -8.59 -0.87
N LEU A 218 6.21 -9.22 -1.25
CA LEU A 218 4.92 -8.57 -1.42
C LEU A 218 4.10 -8.79 -0.15
N MET A 219 3.77 -7.69 0.53
CA MET A 219 3.05 -7.69 1.79
C MET A 219 1.70 -6.99 1.65
N GLU A 220 0.62 -7.71 1.99
CA GLU A 220 -0.70 -7.13 2.19
C GLU A 220 -0.83 -6.63 3.63
N ARG A 221 -1.33 -5.40 3.79
CA ARG A 221 -1.71 -4.81 5.07
C ARG A 221 -3.14 -4.31 5.02
N SER A 222 -4.00 -4.88 5.86
CA SER A 222 -5.36 -4.41 6.10
C SER A 222 -5.43 -3.60 7.41
N SER A 223 -6.27 -2.57 7.42
CA SER A 223 -6.61 -1.77 8.61
C SER A 223 -8.11 -1.84 8.86
N PHE A 224 -8.47 -2.01 10.13
CA PHE A 224 -9.83 -2.09 10.60
C PHE A 224 -9.94 -1.55 12.03
N VAL A 225 -11.15 -1.20 12.46
CA VAL A 225 -11.46 -0.84 13.85
C VAL A 225 -12.32 -1.93 14.46
N LEU A 226 -11.93 -2.43 15.63
CA LEU A 226 -12.74 -3.33 16.43
C LEU A 226 -13.66 -2.50 17.33
N LEU A 227 -14.98 -2.69 17.24
CA LEU A 227 -15.93 -2.07 18.17
C LEU A 227 -15.91 -2.82 19.49
N VAL A 228 -15.36 -2.17 20.51
CA VAL A 228 -15.14 -2.75 21.84
C VAL A 228 -16.43 -3.23 22.48
N ASN A 229 -17.54 -2.52 22.24
CA ASN A 229 -18.85 -2.86 22.81
C ASN A 229 -19.52 -4.09 22.15
N ASN A 230 -19.03 -4.52 20.99
CA ASN A 230 -19.58 -5.66 20.25
C ASN A 230 -18.71 -6.93 20.43
N LEU A 231 -17.59 -6.82 21.15
CA LEU A 231 -16.77 -7.97 21.53
C LEU A 231 -17.43 -8.75 22.69
N PRO A 232 -17.04 -10.03 22.90
CA PRO A 232 -17.45 -10.78 24.08
C PRO A 232 -17.13 -10.02 25.36
N LYS A 233 -18.04 -10.09 26.34
CA LYS A 233 -17.94 -9.30 27.57
C LYS A 233 -16.61 -9.51 28.30
N GLU A 234 -16.12 -10.74 28.35
CA GLU A 234 -14.85 -11.08 28.99
C GLU A 234 -13.66 -10.37 28.33
N VAL A 235 -13.69 -10.25 27.00
CA VAL A 235 -12.68 -9.54 26.20
C VAL A 235 -12.78 -8.04 26.45
N THR A 236 -13.98 -7.48 26.36
CA THR A 236 -14.25 -6.06 26.61
C THR A 236 -13.80 -5.63 28.00
N ASP A 237 -14.17 -6.39 29.04
CA ASP A 237 -13.81 -6.10 30.43
C ASP A 237 -12.28 -6.12 30.62
N LYS A 238 -11.58 -7.07 29.99
CA LYS A 238 -10.10 -7.14 30.05
C LYS A 238 -9.42 -5.97 29.36
N ILE A 239 -9.85 -5.64 28.14
CA ILE A 239 -9.34 -4.51 27.38
C ILE A 239 -9.46 -3.21 28.19
N ARG A 240 -10.60 -2.98 28.85
CA ARG A 240 -10.87 -1.76 29.63
C ARG A 240 -10.02 -1.64 30.89
N LEU A 241 -9.40 -2.73 31.34
CA LEU A 241 -8.46 -2.72 32.48
C LEU A 241 -7.03 -2.39 32.06
N VAL A 242 -6.70 -2.45 30.76
CA VAL A 242 -5.36 -2.15 30.27
C VAL A 242 -5.13 -0.64 30.27
N SER A 243 -4.20 -0.20 31.09
CA SER A 243 -3.83 1.23 31.17
C SER A 243 -2.99 1.64 29.96
N TYR A 244 -3.23 2.85 29.45
CA TYR A 244 -2.49 3.34 28.29
C TYR A 244 -1.02 3.62 28.65
N GLY A 245 -0.11 3.09 27.82
CA GLY A 245 1.33 3.11 28.09
C GLY A 245 2.11 2.43 26.96
N ALA A 246 3.43 2.25 27.16
CA ALA A 246 4.32 1.73 26.12
C ALA A 246 3.97 0.29 25.66
N THR A 247 3.41 -0.53 26.57
CA THR A 247 3.02 -1.92 26.32
C THR A 247 1.53 -2.10 26.02
N TRP A 248 0.74 -1.01 26.08
CA TRP A 248 -0.73 -1.07 25.99
C TRP A 248 -1.21 -1.82 24.74
N ALA A 249 -0.61 -1.54 23.58
CA ALA A 249 -1.02 -2.18 22.33
C ALA A 249 -0.83 -3.71 22.36
N ASP A 250 0.24 -4.18 22.98
CA ASP A 250 0.56 -5.61 23.10
C ASP A 250 -0.36 -6.29 24.13
N GLU A 251 -0.58 -5.64 25.29
CA GLU A 251 -1.49 -6.13 26.33
C GLU A 251 -2.95 -6.18 25.85
N VAL A 252 -3.41 -5.20 25.07
CA VAL A 252 -4.74 -5.21 24.46
C VAL A 252 -4.87 -6.33 23.44
N LEU A 253 -3.86 -6.56 22.59
CA LEU A 253 -3.92 -7.62 21.58
C LEU A 253 -4.06 -9.01 22.21
N HIS A 254 -3.40 -9.25 23.35
CA HIS A 254 -3.45 -10.53 24.06
C HIS A 254 -4.51 -10.56 25.17
N SER A 255 -5.45 -9.61 25.17
CA SER A 255 -6.56 -9.60 26.11
C SER A 255 -7.57 -10.68 25.75
N GLN A 256 -7.58 -11.76 26.52
CA GLN A 256 -8.59 -12.82 26.45
C GLN A 256 -8.74 -13.41 25.03
N ASP A 257 -7.61 -13.78 24.42
CA ASP A 257 -7.54 -14.42 23.09
C ASP A 257 -8.10 -13.55 21.95
N LEU A 258 -8.03 -12.22 22.08
CA LEU A 258 -8.46 -11.29 21.03
C LEU A 258 -7.76 -11.56 19.68
N ASP A 259 -6.49 -11.94 19.70
CA ASP A 259 -5.70 -12.35 18.53
C ASP A 259 -6.27 -13.58 17.81
N VAL A 260 -6.95 -14.47 18.54
CA VAL A 260 -7.67 -15.63 17.98
C VAL A 260 -9.07 -15.24 17.48
N LEU A 261 -9.73 -14.29 18.14
CA LEU A 261 -11.05 -13.81 17.76
C LEU A 261 -11.04 -12.99 16.46
N ILE A 262 -10.03 -12.14 16.27
CA ILE A 262 -9.93 -11.25 15.10
C ILE A 262 -10.01 -12.01 13.76
N PRO A 263 -9.25 -13.10 13.51
CA PRO A 263 -9.39 -13.91 12.31
C PRO A 263 -10.83 -14.29 11.99
N VAL A 264 -11.57 -14.80 12.99
CA VAL A 264 -12.97 -15.25 12.83
C VAL A 264 -13.86 -14.09 12.39
N LEU A 265 -13.76 -12.94 13.07
CA LEU A 265 -14.56 -11.75 12.73
C LEU A 265 -14.32 -11.27 11.29
N LEU A 266 -13.08 -11.35 10.82
CA LEU A 266 -12.71 -10.91 9.47
C LEU A 266 -13.10 -11.92 8.39
N GLU A 267 -13.02 -13.23 8.68
CA GLU A 267 -13.43 -14.29 7.75
C GLU A 267 -14.95 -14.32 7.57
N GLU A 268 -15.71 -14.11 8.66
CA GLU A 268 -17.16 -14.08 8.65
C GLU A 268 -17.74 -12.71 8.21
N ASN A 269 -16.88 -11.73 7.91
CA ASN A 269 -17.27 -10.38 7.49
C ASN A 269 -18.20 -9.66 8.50
N VAL A 270 -17.92 -9.81 9.80
CA VAL A 270 -18.70 -9.23 10.89
C VAL A 270 -18.38 -7.73 11.04
N TYR A 271 -18.82 -6.91 10.08
CA TYR A 271 -18.44 -5.49 9.97
C TYR A 271 -19.06 -4.58 11.02
N ASP A 272 -20.07 -5.06 11.75
CA ASP A 272 -20.56 -4.38 12.95
C ASP A 272 -19.62 -4.56 14.15
N THR A 273 -18.66 -5.47 14.08
CA THR A 273 -17.65 -5.72 15.13
C THR A 273 -16.24 -5.38 14.65
N ALA A 274 -15.89 -5.69 13.40
CA ALA A 274 -14.61 -5.38 12.78
C ALA A 274 -14.83 -4.49 11.55
N ILE A 275 -14.93 -3.18 11.75
CA ILE A 275 -15.14 -2.19 10.68
C ILE A 275 -13.89 -2.12 9.81
N PRO A 276 -13.93 -2.53 8.53
CA PRO A 276 -12.79 -2.36 7.66
C PRO A 276 -12.60 -0.88 7.29
N ILE A 277 -11.36 -0.48 7.01
CA ILE A 277 -11.00 0.89 6.60
C ILE A 277 -10.33 0.86 5.23
N SER A 278 -9.27 0.06 5.10
CA SER A 278 -8.46 -0.01 3.87
C SER A 278 -7.62 -1.27 3.82
N THR A 279 -7.17 -1.63 2.62
CA THR A 279 -6.16 -2.66 2.40
C THR A 279 -5.17 -2.17 1.37
N THR A 280 -3.89 -2.38 1.63
CA THR A 280 -2.79 -1.93 0.78
C THR A 280 -1.83 -3.10 0.58
N VAL A 281 -1.33 -3.27 -0.64
CA VAL A 281 -0.23 -4.16 -0.96
C VAL A 281 1.00 -3.33 -1.28
N VAL A 282 2.12 -3.70 -0.67
CA VAL A 282 3.42 -3.06 -0.88
C VAL A 282 4.44 -4.13 -1.25
N ALA A 283 5.29 -3.85 -2.24
CA ALA A 283 6.48 -4.63 -2.53
C ALA A 283 7.70 -3.99 -1.84
N ILE A 284 8.48 -4.80 -1.13
CA ILE A 284 9.66 -4.38 -0.37
C ILE A 284 10.83 -5.24 -0.80
N ASN A 285 11.89 -4.63 -1.34
CA ASN A 285 13.16 -5.32 -1.55
C ASN A 285 14.08 -5.04 -0.35
N PRO A 286 14.27 -6.00 0.58
CA PRO A 286 15.00 -5.75 1.83
C PRO A 286 16.48 -5.42 1.60
N ILE A 287 17.07 -5.93 0.52
CA ILE A 287 18.46 -5.64 0.15
C ILE A 287 18.59 -4.18 -0.31
N LEU A 288 17.70 -3.73 -1.20
CA LEU A 288 17.67 -2.34 -1.68
C LEU A 288 17.29 -1.38 -0.55
N GLU A 289 16.32 -1.72 0.29
CA GLU A 289 15.91 -0.92 1.45
C GLU A 289 17.10 -0.69 2.38
N LYS A 290 17.82 -1.75 2.75
CA LYS A 290 19.04 -1.61 3.57
C LYS A 290 20.11 -0.76 2.88
N ARG A 291 20.30 -0.93 1.57
CA ARG A 291 21.33 -0.23 0.80
C ARG A 291 21.02 1.26 0.60
N LEU A 292 19.75 1.62 0.41
CA LEU A 292 19.34 2.96 -0.03
C LEU A 292 18.67 3.79 1.08
N LEU A 293 18.03 3.13 2.06
CA LEU A 293 17.23 3.78 3.11
C LEU A 293 17.79 3.59 4.53
N SER A 294 18.92 2.90 4.72
CA SER A 294 19.56 2.85 6.03
C SER A 294 20.05 4.23 6.48
N GLY A 295 20.08 4.45 7.81
CA GLY A 295 20.55 5.72 8.37
C GLY A 295 21.96 6.11 7.91
N ASP A 296 22.84 5.13 7.69
CA ASP A 296 24.17 5.36 7.12
C ASP A 296 24.12 5.76 5.64
N ALA A 297 23.32 5.07 4.82
CA ALA A 297 23.14 5.41 3.41
C ALA A 297 22.56 6.83 3.22
N MET A 298 21.56 7.19 4.03
CA MET A 298 20.98 8.53 4.03
C MET A 298 21.99 9.61 4.45
N ARG A 299 22.81 9.33 5.48
CA ARG A 299 23.88 10.25 5.93
C ARG A 299 24.92 10.47 4.84
N GLU A 300 25.39 9.41 4.21
CA GLU A 300 26.43 9.47 3.17
C GLU A 300 25.92 10.21 1.92
N ARG A 301 24.68 9.95 1.49
CA ARG A 301 24.06 10.69 0.38
C ARG A 301 23.86 12.17 0.69
N ASN A 302 23.43 12.51 1.91
CA ASN A 302 23.31 13.91 2.33
C ASN A 302 24.66 14.62 2.31
N ARG A 303 25.74 13.94 2.72
CA ARG A 303 27.11 14.46 2.62
C ARG A 303 27.49 14.73 1.16
N GLN A 304 27.29 13.76 0.27
CA GLN A 304 27.58 13.92 -1.16
C GLN A 304 26.78 15.05 -1.81
N TYR A 305 25.50 15.22 -1.42
CA TYR A 305 24.67 16.32 -1.91
C TYR A 305 25.22 17.69 -1.47
N ILE A 306 25.60 17.82 -0.19
CA ILE A 306 26.21 19.05 0.35
C ILE A 306 27.52 19.34 -0.39
N ASP A 307 28.39 18.35 -0.55
CA ASP A 307 29.69 18.50 -1.22
C ASP A 307 29.53 18.90 -2.70
N ALA A 308 28.54 18.32 -3.40
CA ALA A 308 28.25 18.65 -4.79
C ALA A 308 27.67 20.07 -4.97
N HIS A 309 26.94 20.58 -3.98
CA HIS A 309 26.41 21.95 -4.00
C HIS A 309 27.46 22.98 -3.57
N GLN A 310 28.36 22.64 -2.65
CA GLN A 310 29.47 23.50 -2.25
C GLN A 310 30.53 23.67 -3.35
N ARG A 311 30.69 22.69 -4.25
CA ARG A 311 31.59 22.78 -5.42
C ARG A 311 31.02 23.60 -6.59
N LYS A 312 29.77 24.04 -6.52
CA LYS A 312 29.09 24.87 -7.54
C LYS A 312 29.01 26.36 -7.16
N ILE A 313 29.59 26.75 -6.04
CA ILE A 313 29.76 28.14 -5.57
C ILE A 313 31.26 28.47 -5.65
#